data_AF-A0A183UCL8-F1
#
_entry.id   AF-A0A183UCL8-F1
#
_cell.length_a   1.000
_cell.length_b   1.000
_cell.length_c   1.000
_cell.angle_alpha   90.00
_cell.angle_beta   90.00
_cell.angle_gamma   90.00
#
_symmetry.space_group_name_H-M   'P 1'
#
loop_
_entity.id
_entity.type
_entity.pdbx_description
1 polymer ?
#
loop_
_entity_poly.entity_id
_entity_poly.type
_entity_poly.pdbx_seq_one_letter_code
_entity_poly.pdbx_strand_id
1 'polypeptide(L)'
;MQQNKIMVTYFDWMTSMASELPIKPDLIVASDVVYDSEVVLSLARTIANLIEPNERTNTRCLIAGTVRNEDTLRTFISALETNGLKLDESFTFSDGTFTFEDGRCIIEPSLFPFVATLQCPTTFHWISSA
;
A
#
# COMPACT_ATOMS: atom_id res chain seq x y z
N MET A 1 29.56 -2.61 12.95
CA MET A 1 28.89 -1.68 12.02
C MET A 1 27.95 -2.51 11.17
N GLN A 2 26.64 -2.28 11.25
CA GLN A 2 25.66 -3.01 10.44
C GLN A 2 25.64 -2.35 9.06
N GLN A 3 26.05 -3.12 8.04
CA GLN A 3 26.14 -2.62 6.67
C GLN A 3 24.73 -2.67 6.06
N ASN A 4 24.17 -1.53 5.68
CA ASN A 4 22.86 -1.48 5.03
C ASN A 4 22.96 -2.14 3.66
N LYS A 5 22.35 -3.33 3.53
CA LYS A 5 22.28 -4.07 2.28
C LYS A 5 21.13 -3.50 1.44
N ILE A 6 21.47 -2.73 0.42
CA ILE A 6 20.52 -2.21 -0.57
C ILE A 6 20.58 -3.10 -1.80
N MET A 7 19.43 -3.43 -2.35
CA MET A 7 19.33 -4.30 -3.52
C MET A 7 18.15 -3.88 -4.37
N VAL A 8 18.35 -3.94 -5.69
CA VAL A 8 17.32 -3.71 -6.70
C VAL A 8 17.12 -5.03 -7.44
N THR A 9 15.88 -5.47 -7.53
CA THR A 9 15.50 -6.66 -8.31
C THR A 9 14.33 -6.31 -9.20
N TYR A 10 14.30 -6.93 -10.38
CA TYR A 10 13.09 -6.96 -11.18
C TYR A 10 12.10 -7.92 -10.51
N PHE A 11 10.83 -7.52 -10.46
CA PHE A 11 9.76 -8.33 -9.89
C PHE A 11 8.44 -7.97 -10.61
N ASP A 12 7.88 -8.92 -11.36
CA ASP A 12 6.64 -8.73 -12.10
C ASP A 12 5.47 -9.33 -11.30
N TRP A 13 4.50 -8.51 -10.94
CA TRP A 13 3.34 -8.96 -10.14
C TRP A 13 2.48 -10.01 -10.84
N MET A 14 2.57 -10.13 -12.16
CA MET A 14 1.77 -11.08 -12.94
C MET A 14 2.44 -12.45 -13.05
N THR A 15 3.77 -12.52 -13.00
CA THR A 15 4.52 -13.75 -13.30
C THR A 15 5.47 -14.21 -12.20
N SER A 16 6.02 -13.28 -11.41
CA SER A 16 7.00 -13.60 -10.38
C SER A 16 6.34 -14.19 -9.13
N MET A 17 7.05 -15.12 -8.49
CA MET A 17 6.68 -15.68 -7.20
C MET A 17 7.40 -14.98 -6.05
N ALA A 18 6.76 -14.85 -4.88
CA ALA A 18 7.37 -14.26 -3.68
C ALA A 18 8.70 -14.93 -3.27
N SER A 19 8.86 -16.23 -3.53
CA SER A 19 10.09 -16.99 -3.29
C SER A 19 11.28 -16.55 -4.14
N GLU A 20 11.04 -15.81 -5.23
CA GLU A 20 12.11 -15.22 -6.07
C GLU A 20 12.73 -13.99 -5.40
N LEU A 21 12.06 -13.41 -4.40
CA LEU A 21 12.66 -12.34 -3.62
C LEU A 21 13.76 -12.92 -2.71
N PRO A 22 14.95 -12.32 -2.71
CA PRO A 22 16.06 -12.80 -1.90
C PRO A 22 15.95 -12.36 -0.43
N ILE A 23 14.89 -11.62 -0.07
CA ILE A 23 14.53 -11.25 1.29
C ILE A 23 13.03 -11.40 1.50
N LYS A 24 12.65 -11.77 2.73
CA LYS A 24 11.26 -11.69 3.20
C LYS A 24 11.05 -10.31 3.84
N PRO A 25 10.12 -9.48 3.33
CA PRO A 25 9.92 -8.13 3.87
C PRO A 25 9.11 -8.15 5.17
N ASP A 26 9.47 -7.28 6.11
CA ASP A 26 8.61 -6.92 7.25
C ASP A 26 7.63 -5.80 6.89
N LEU A 27 7.97 -4.99 5.88
CA LEU A 27 7.16 -3.88 5.40
C LEU A 27 7.22 -3.81 3.88
N ILE A 28 6.05 -3.77 3.26
CA ILE A 28 5.86 -3.54 1.83
C ILE A 28 5.33 -2.12 1.67
N VAL A 29 5.95 -1.31 0.82
CA VAL A 29 5.49 0.04 0.51
C VAL A 29 5.29 0.16 -0.99
N ALA A 30 4.15 0.69 -1.42
CA ALA A 30 3.89 0.98 -2.81
C ALA A 30 3.13 2.32 -2.95
N SER A 31 3.48 3.10 -3.98
CA SER A 31 2.86 4.40 -4.25
C SER A 31 2.30 4.43 -5.67
N ASP A 32 1.05 4.87 -5.82
CA ASP A 32 0.37 5.04 -7.11
C ASP A 32 0.38 3.78 -8.00
N VAL A 33 0.18 2.61 -7.38
CA VAL A 33 0.14 1.31 -8.06
C VAL A 33 -1.29 0.79 -8.33
N VAL A 34 -2.30 1.41 -7.70
CA VAL A 34 -3.72 1.04 -7.82
C VAL A 34 -4.41 1.96 -8.82
N TYR A 35 -4.16 1.75 -10.11
CA TYR A 35 -4.74 2.58 -11.18
C TYR A 35 -5.26 1.77 -12.37
N ASP A 36 -4.81 0.54 -12.57
CA ASP A 36 -5.19 -0.31 -13.70
C ASP A 36 -5.91 -1.57 -13.23
N SER A 37 -7.14 -1.76 -13.68
CA SER A 37 -7.97 -2.93 -13.38
C SER A 37 -7.34 -4.27 -13.82
N GLU A 38 -6.49 -4.27 -14.85
CA GLU A 38 -5.81 -5.49 -15.31
C GLU A 38 -4.71 -5.93 -14.34
N VAL A 39 -4.14 -4.99 -13.59
CA VAL A 39 -2.96 -5.21 -12.74
C VAL A 39 -3.32 -5.38 -11.26
N VAL A 40 -4.41 -4.76 -10.79
CA VAL A 40 -4.80 -4.78 -9.36
C VAL A 40 -5.03 -6.18 -8.80
N LEU A 41 -5.52 -7.13 -9.60
CA LEU A 41 -5.72 -8.51 -9.15
C LEU A 41 -4.38 -9.21 -8.88
N SER A 42 -3.43 -9.06 -9.79
CA SER A 42 -2.08 -9.60 -9.69
C SER A 42 -1.28 -8.95 -8.56
N LEU A 43 -1.48 -7.65 -8.34
CA LEU A 43 -0.92 -6.92 -7.22
C LEU A 43 -1.46 -7.45 -5.88
N ALA A 44 -2.78 -7.59 -5.73
CA ALA A 44 -3.39 -8.11 -4.51
C ALA A 44 -2.88 -9.52 -4.17
N ARG A 45 -2.78 -10.40 -5.17
CA ARG A 45 -2.20 -11.74 -5.02
C ARG A 45 -0.73 -11.69 -4.63
N THR A 46 0.05 -10.79 -5.24
CA THR A 46 1.45 -10.57 -4.89
C THR A 46 1.60 -10.18 -3.43
N ILE A 47 0.81 -9.21 -2.96
CA ILE A 47 0.81 -8.76 -1.56
C ILE A 47 0.45 -9.94 -0.64
N ALA A 48 -0.56 -10.73 -0.99
CA ALA A 48 -0.95 -11.90 -0.21
C ALA A 48 0.14 -12.99 -0.16
N ASN A 49 0.87 -13.20 -1.25
CA ASN A 49 1.99 -14.15 -1.26
C ASN A 49 3.17 -13.66 -0.40
N LEU A 50 3.34 -12.33 -0.26
CA LEU A 50 4.39 -11.73 0.56
C LEU A 50 3.99 -11.66 2.05
N ILE A 51 2.70 -11.48 2.32
CA ILE A 51 2.10 -11.53 3.66
C ILE A 51 1.68 -12.98 3.91
N GLU A 52 2.62 -13.81 4.37
CA GLU A 52 2.33 -15.22 4.59
C GLU A 52 1.22 -15.43 5.65
N PRO A 53 0.07 -16.06 5.29
CA PRO A 53 -1.09 -16.16 6.19
C PRO A 53 -0.87 -17.06 7.44
N ASN A 54 0.15 -17.91 7.42
CA ASN A 54 0.33 -19.01 8.38
C ASN A 54 1.60 -18.90 9.22
N GLU A 55 2.44 -17.91 8.98
CA GLU A 55 3.55 -17.60 9.86
C GLU A 55 3.18 -16.41 10.74
N ARG A 56 3.68 -16.37 11.98
CA ARG A 56 3.66 -15.17 12.84
C ARG A 56 4.58 -14.08 12.26
N THR A 57 4.39 -13.75 10.99
CA THR A 57 5.11 -12.67 10.33
C THR A 57 4.33 -11.41 10.60
N ASN A 58 5.03 -10.39 11.09
CA ASN A 58 4.43 -9.07 11.34
C ASN A 58 4.45 -8.24 10.04
N THR A 59 4.44 -8.91 8.88
CA THR A 59 4.56 -8.27 7.58
C THR A 59 3.30 -7.48 7.30
N ARG A 60 3.48 -6.19 7.02
CA ARG A 60 2.38 -5.29 6.67
C ARG A 60 2.66 -4.62 5.33
N CYS A 61 1.60 -4.21 4.66
CA CYS A 61 1.69 -3.42 3.45
C CYS A 61 1.06 -2.05 3.68
N LEU A 62 1.77 -1.01 3.26
CA LEU A 62 1.26 0.36 3.17
C LEU A 62 1.20 0.74 1.70
N ILE A 63 -0.01 0.97 1.21
CA ILE A 63 -0.24 1.52 -0.12
C ILE A 63 -0.65 2.97 0.01
N ALA A 64 0.03 3.83 -0.74
CA ALA A 64 -0.31 5.23 -0.88
C ALA A 64 -0.66 5.56 -2.33
N GLY A 65 -1.51 6.54 -2.56
CA GLY A 65 -1.72 7.07 -3.90
C GLY A 65 -2.92 7.98 -4.02
N THR A 66 -3.09 8.53 -5.21
CA THR A 66 -4.30 9.31 -5.52
C THR A 66 -5.39 8.40 -6.05
N VAL A 67 -6.58 8.41 -5.45
CA VAL A 67 -7.75 7.72 -6.00
C VAL A 67 -8.25 8.48 -7.22
N ARG A 68 -7.91 7.96 -8.41
CA ARG A 68 -8.37 8.52 -9.70
C ARG A 68 -9.65 7.86 -10.20
N ASN A 69 -9.86 6.62 -9.79
CA ASN A 69 -11.03 5.84 -10.14
C ASN A 69 -11.45 4.97 -8.94
N GLU A 70 -12.61 5.25 -8.40
CA GLU A 70 -13.23 4.54 -7.28
C GLU A 70 -13.51 3.06 -7.59
N ASP A 71 -13.81 2.72 -8.85
CA ASP A 71 -14.06 1.34 -9.26
C ASP A 71 -12.78 0.50 -9.20
N THR A 72 -11.64 1.09 -9.57
CA THR A 72 -10.33 0.43 -9.49
C THR A 72 -9.96 0.15 -8.04
N LEU A 73 -10.18 1.12 -7.14
CA LEU A 73 -9.94 0.93 -5.71
C LEU A 73 -10.86 -0.15 -5.13
N ARG A 74 -12.16 -0.11 -5.43
CA ARG A 74 -13.12 -1.15 -5.00
C ARG A 74 -12.71 -2.54 -5.46
N THR A 75 -12.30 -2.66 -6.73
CA THR A 75 -11.82 -3.93 -7.31
C THR A 75 -10.59 -4.43 -6.57
N PHE A 76 -9.65 -3.53 -6.26
CA PHE A 76 -8.46 -3.86 -5.51
C PHE A 76 -8.78 -4.33 -4.08
N ILE A 77 -9.64 -3.61 -3.35
CA ILE A 77 -10.06 -3.99 -1.99
C ILE A 77 -10.73 -5.37 -1.98
N SER A 78 -11.66 -5.61 -2.91
CA SER A 78 -12.33 -6.91 -3.02
C SER A 78 -11.34 -8.04 -3.36
N ALA A 79 -10.31 -7.75 -4.17
CA ALA A 79 -9.26 -8.70 -4.47
C ALA A 79 -8.40 -9.01 -3.24
N LEU A 80 -8.09 -8.03 -2.39
CA LEU A 80 -7.38 -8.25 -1.12
C LEU A 80 -8.17 -9.21 -0.22
N GLU A 81 -9.46 -8.94 0.00
CA GLU A 81 -10.34 -9.76 0.83
C GLU A 81 -10.41 -11.21 0.32
N THR A 82 -10.54 -11.38 -1.00
CA THR A 82 -10.58 -12.70 -1.64
C THR A 82 -9.29 -13.49 -1.44
N ASN A 83 -8.15 -12.81 -1.27
CA ASN A 83 -6.85 -13.42 -0.99
C ASN A 83 -6.56 -13.53 0.52
N GLY A 84 -7.54 -13.33 1.40
CA GLY A 84 -7.38 -13.48 2.85
C GLY A 84 -6.65 -12.31 3.51
N LEU A 85 -6.68 -11.13 2.91
CA LEU A 85 -6.14 -9.90 3.49
C LEU A 85 -7.28 -8.98 3.93
N LYS A 86 -6.95 -8.01 4.79
CA LYS A 86 -7.88 -6.96 5.23
C LYS A 86 -7.21 -5.59 5.21
N LEU A 87 -8.03 -4.54 5.10
CA LEU A 87 -7.61 -3.19 5.44
C LEU A 87 -7.74 -2.97 6.95
N ASP A 88 -6.64 -2.60 7.59
CA ASP A 88 -6.62 -2.31 9.03
C ASP A 88 -7.01 -0.85 9.33
N GLU A 89 -6.53 0.07 8.50
CA GLU A 89 -6.72 1.51 8.66
C GLU A 89 -6.57 2.21 7.31
N SER A 90 -7.42 3.20 7.05
CA SER A 90 -7.25 4.13 5.94
C SER A 90 -7.18 5.55 6.46
N PHE A 91 -6.34 6.36 5.84
CA PHE A 91 -6.20 7.78 6.16
C PHE A 91 -5.79 8.56 4.91
N THR A 92 -5.91 9.88 4.96
CA THR A 92 -5.63 10.76 3.84
C THR A 92 -4.62 11.82 4.23
N PHE A 93 -3.87 12.35 3.26
CA PHE A 93 -3.04 13.52 3.43
C PHE A 93 -3.42 14.58 2.41
N SER A 94 -3.77 15.76 2.92
CA SER A 94 -4.06 16.97 2.14
C SER A 94 -3.77 18.20 2.97
N ASP A 95 -3.27 19.26 2.35
CA ASP A 95 -3.06 20.56 2.98
C ASP A 95 -2.25 20.48 4.30
N GLY A 96 -1.21 19.63 4.32
CA GLY A 96 -0.35 19.44 5.49
C GLY A 96 -1.01 18.69 6.64
N THR A 97 -2.15 18.02 6.42
CA THR A 97 -2.88 17.31 7.46
C THR A 97 -3.12 15.87 7.07
N PHE A 98 -2.74 14.94 7.95
CA PHE A 98 -3.23 13.58 7.91
C PHE A 98 -4.60 13.48 8.58
N THR A 99 -5.61 12.96 7.88
CA THR A 99 -6.97 12.77 8.40
C THR A 99 -7.33 11.29 8.39
N PHE A 100 -7.70 10.77 9.55
CA PHE A 100 -8.06 9.37 9.78
C PHE A 100 -9.58 9.21 9.84
N GLU A 101 -10.09 8.01 9.56
CA GLU A 101 -11.53 7.72 9.57
C GLU A 101 -12.18 7.90 10.95
N ASP A 102 -11.43 7.71 12.03
CA ASP A 102 -11.91 7.91 13.41
C ASP A 102 -11.92 9.38 13.86
N GLY A 103 -11.61 10.30 12.95
CA GLY A 103 -11.57 11.74 13.21
C GLY A 103 -10.25 12.25 13.78
N ARG A 104 -9.26 11.38 14.04
CA ARG A 104 -7.90 11.84 14.37
C ARG A 104 -7.35 12.69 13.21
N CYS A 105 -6.63 13.75 13.57
CA CYS A 105 -5.94 14.62 12.64
C CYS A 105 -4.50 14.84 13.13
N ILE A 106 -3.52 14.68 12.24
CA ILE A 106 -2.12 14.99 12.53
C ILE A 106 -1.68 16.07 11.57
N ILE A 107 -1.35 17.24 12.10
CA ILE A 107 -0.82 18.34 11.32
C ILE A 107 0.68 18.10 11.13
N GLU A 108 1.09 17.96 9.87
CA GLU A 108 2.48 17.95 9.48
C GLU A 108 2.94 19.41 9.33
N PRO A 109 3.92 19.85 10.12
CA PRO A 109 4.39 21.23 10.09
C PRO A 109 5.32 21.44 8.88
N SER A 110 4.76 21.40 7.67
CA SER A 110 5.51 21.73 6.46
C SER A 110 5.93 23.21 6.46
N LEU A 111 7.19 23.45 6.12
CA LEU A 111 7.71 24.80 5.84
C LEU A 111 7.27 25.33 4.46
N PHE A 112 6.68 24.48 3.63
CA PHE A 112 6.21 24.80 2.28
C PHE A 112 4.67 24.78 2.23
N PRO A 113 4.02 25.91 1.89
CA PRO A 113 2.59 25.90 1.69
C PRO A 113 2.26 24.99 0.50
N PHE A 114 1.36 24.04 0.70
CA PHE A 114 0.79 23.28 -0.40
C PHE A 114 -0.07 24.23 -1.26
N VAL A 115 0.22 24.28 -2.56
CA VAL A 115 -0.49 25.12 -3.52
C VAL A 115 -0.87 24.24 -4.71
N ALA A 116 -2.01 23.57 -4.60
CA ALA A 116 -2.69 22.94 -5.71
C ALA A 116 -4.13 23.45 -5.77
N THR A 117 -4.63 23.72 -6.98
CA THR A 117 -6.04 24.04 -7.21
C THR A 117 -6.91 22.79 -7.30
N LEU A 118 -6.29 21.62 -7.46
CA LEU A 118 -6.97 20.34 -7.51
C LEU A 118 -6.99 19.73 -6.10
N GLN A 119 -8.19 19.50 -5.58
CA GLN A 119 -8.39 18.79 -4.32
C GLN A 119 -8.31 17.28 -4.58
N CYS A 120 -7.10 16.74 -4.53
CA CYS A 120 -6.81 15.33 -4.71
C CYS A 120 -5.94 14.82 -3.54
N PRO A 121 -6.56 14.46 -2.39
CA PRO A 121 -5.81 13.94 -1.26
C PRO A 121 -5.06 12.67 -1.64
N THR A 122 -3.88 12.47 -1.05
CA THR A 122 -3.22 11.17 -1.09
C THR A 122 -3.90 10.26 -0.09
N THR A 123 -4.41 9.11 -0.52
CA THR A 123 -4.96 8.10 0.37
C THR A 123 -3.87 7.11 0.77
N PHE A 124 -3.98 6.58 1.98
CA PHE A 124 -3.09 5.58 2.56
C PHE A 124 -3.95 4.44 3.09
N HIS A 125 -3.49 3.22 2.86
CA HIS A 125 -4.18 2.00 3.26
C HIS A 125 -3.17 1.04 3.90
N TRP A 126 -3.38 0.73 5.18
CA TRP A 126 -2.69 -0.33 5.88
C TRP A 126 -3.37 -1.67 5.60
N ILE A 127 -2.58 -2.66 5.19
CA ILE A 127 -3.05 -3.99 4.80
C ILE A 127 -2.27 -5.04 5.58
N SER A 128 -2.99 -6.03 6.12
CA SER A 128 -2.42 -7.20 6.79
C SER A 128 -3.24 -8.47 6.51
N SER A 129 -2.75 -9.61 7.00
CA SER A 129 -3.51 -10.86 6.97
C SER A 129 -4.82 -10.72 7.76
N ALA A 130 -5.92 -11.24 7.20
CA ALA A 130 -7.24 -11.22 7.81
C ALA A 130 -7.28 -11.94 9.16
#